data_AF-A0ABD3BTF0-F1
#
_entry.id   AF-A0ABD3BTF0-F1
#
_cell.length_a   1.000
_cell.length_b   1.000
_cell.length_c   1.000
_cell.angle_alpha   90.00
_cell.angle_beta   90.00
_cell.angle_gamma   90.00
#
_symmetry.space_group_name_H-M   'P 1'
#
loop_
_entity.id
_entity.type
_entity.pdbx_description
1 polymer ?
#
loop_
_entity_poly.entity_id
_entity_poly.type
_entity_poly.pdbx_seq_one_letter_code
_entity_poly.pdbx_strand_id
1 'polypeptide(L)'
;MKQLESLDFSRNSLSGEIPSSFTTMTSLDYLNLSCNNLSGEIPLSTQLRDFNLSSVTGNNLCGPPLTNSCNNKGDGEYQDDEGDESEIEWVYVFVSLGYTVGLSGFLTTLYFLKSSWRYAYYEFLEDIWDTFYVYLYVKWRRFKRTFG
;
A
#
# COMPACT_ATOMS: atom_id res chain seq x y z
N MET A 1 -19.71 -2.90 -21.28
CA MET A 1 -21.04 -2.94 -20.63
C MET A 1 -21.89 -1.86 -21.30
N LYS A 2 -23.03 -2.19 -21.91
CA LYS A 2 -23.81 -1.26 -22.78
C LYS A 2 -25.14 -0.78 -22.18
N GLN A 3 -25.37 -0.98 -20.88
CA GLN A 3 -26.65 -0.70 -20.22
C GLN A 3 -26.50 0.12 -18.94
N LEU A 4 -25.29 0.62 -18.65
CA LEU A 4 -25.08 1.41 -17.45
C LEU A 4 -25.55 2.83 -17.71
N GLU A 5 -26.49 3.31 -16.88
CA GLU A 5 -27.13 4.62 -17.03
C GLU A 5 -26.59 5.65 -16.03
N SER A 6 -26.19 5.24 -14.82
CA SER A 6 -25.69 6.15 -13.80
C SER A 6 -24.50 5.54 -13.08
N LEU A 7 -23.43 6.31 -12.93
CA LEU A 7 -22.20 5.90 -12.26
C LEU A 7 -21.66 7.03 -11.37
N ASP A 8 -21.55 6.78 -10.07
CA ASP A 8 -20.93 7.70 -9.11
C ASP A 8 -19.74 7.03 -8.45
N PHE A 9 -18.55 7.57 -8.70
CA PHE A 9 -17.29 7.21 -8.07
C PHE A 9 -16.65 8.41 -7.38
N SER A 10 -17.41 9.44 -7.05
CA SER A 10 -16.88 10.61 -6.35
C SER A 10 -16.27 10.26 -5.00
N ARG A 11 -15.26 11.02 -4.58
CA ARG A 11 -14.59 10.91 -3.26
C ARG A 11 -13.98 9.54 -3.01
N ASN A 12 -13.30 9.00 -4.01
CA ASN A 12 -12.47 7.81 -3.86
C ASN A 12 -11.00 8.19 -4.10
N SER A 13 -10.12 7.20 -3.97
CA SER A 13 -8.68 7.36 -4.27
C SER A 13 -8.32 6.73 -5.62
N LEU A 14 -9.21 6.80 -6.61
CA LEU A 14 -8.95 6.24 -7.94
C LEU A 14 -7.84 7.04 -8.63
N SER A 15 -6.87 6.36 -9.24
CA SER A 15 -5.71 6.96 -9.91
C SER A 15 -5.53 6.43 -11.33
N GLY A 16 -4.70 7.12 -12.12
CA GLY A 16 -4.43 6.79 -13.52
C GLY A 16 -5.37 7.47 -14.50
N GLU A 17 -5.31 7.02 -15.76
CA GLU A 17 -6.07 7.61 -16.86
C GLU A 17 -7.50 7.06 -16.96
N ILE A 18 -8.44 7.89 -17.45
CA ILE A 18 -9.79 7.43 -17.77
C ILE A 18 -9.71 6.52 -19.00
N PRO A 19 -10.05 5.23 -18.90
CA PRO A 19 -9.86 4.32 -20.02
C PRO A 19 -10.80 4.67 -21.17
N SER A 20 -10.29 4.62 -22.40
CA SER A 20 -11.03 4.91 -23.62
C SER A 20 -12.25 4.02 -23.82
N SER A 21 -12.34 2.88 -23.13
CA SER A 21 -13.54 2.03 -23.09
C SER A 21 -14.78 2.73 -22.52
N PHE A 22 -14.63 3.78 -21.71
CA PHE A 22 -15.76 4.61 -21.25
C PHE A 22 -16.48 5.29 -22.43
N THR A 23 -15.78 5.57 -23.52
CA THR A 23 -16.39 6.13 -24.74
C THR A 23 -17.38 5.18 -25.42
N THR A 24 -17.30 3.88 -25.12
CA THR A 24 -18.15 2.84 -25.72
C THR A 24 -19.45 2.60 -24.96
N MET A 25 -19.63 3.23 -23.80
CA MET A 25 -20.84 3.14 -23.00
C MET A 25 -21.86 4.15 -23.53
N THR A 26 -22.72 3.74 -24.46
CA THR A 26 -23.68 4.64 -25.14
C THR A 26 -24.98 4.90 -24.36
N SER A 27 -25.12 4.35 -23.16
CA SER A 27 -26.33 4.44 -22.34
C SER A 27 -26.11 5.22 -21.06
N LEU A 28 -24.91 5.74 -20.80
CA LEU A 28 -24.58 6.45 -19.57
C LEU A 28 -25.17 7.87 -19.61
N ASP A 29 -26.01 8.20 -18.65
CA ASP A 29 -26.68 9.50 -18.52
C ASP A 29 -26.04 10.34 -17.40
N TYR A 30 -25.54 9.69 -16.35
CA TYR A 30 -24.88 10.34 -15.22
C TYR A 30 -23.51 9.72 -14.90
N LEU A 31 -22.49 10.57 -14.79
CA LEU A 31 -21.14 10.18 -14.39
C LEU A 31 -20.55 11.21 -13.41
N ASN A 32 -20.15 10.76 -12.22
CA ASN A 32 -19.45 11.57 -11.23
C ASN A 32 -18.12 10.91 -10.82
N LEU A 33 -17.02 11.58 -11.12
CA LEU A 33 -15.64 11.17 -10.82
C LEU A 33 -14.94 12.17 -9.88
N SER A 34 -15.68 13.12 -9.30
CA SER A 34 -15.13 14.24 -8.54
C SER A 34 -14.32 13.79 -7.31
N CYS A 35 -13.33 14.57 -6.92
CA CYS A 35 -12.47 14.28 -5.78
C CYS A 35 -11.82 12.88 -5.84
N ASN A 36 -11.08 12.60 -6.92
CA ASN A 36 -10.23 11.42 -7.08
C ASN A 36 -8.80 11.87 -7.49
N ASN A 37 -7.91 10.93 -7.78
CA ASN A 37 -6.55 11.21 -8.24
C ASN A 37 -6.34 10.82 -9.72
N LEU A 38 -7.39 10.99 -10.54
CA LEU A 38 -7.34 10.65 -11.97
C LEU A 38 -6.50 11.69 -12.74
N SER A 39 -5.77 11.24 -13.76
CA SER A 39 -4.88 12.07 -14.58
C SER A 39 -5.07 11.81 -16.09
N GLY A 40 -4.48 12.63 -16.94
CA GLY A 40 -4.52 12.45 -18.39
C GLY A 40 -5.71 13.11 -19.10
N GLU A 41 -5.86 12.82 -20.39
CA GLU A 41 -6.86 13.45 -21.24
C GLU A 41 -8.26 12.87 -20.98
N ILE A 42 -9.27 13.74 -20.87
CA ILE A 42 -10.66 13.31 -20.85
C ILE A 42 -11.01 12.77 -22.24
N PRO A 43 -11.37 11.48 -22.37
CA PRO A 43 -11.62 10.91 -23.68
C PRO A 43 -12.91 11.52 -24.28
N LEU A 44 -12.78 12.25 -25.39
CA LEU A 44 -13.91 12.86 -26.10
C LEU A 44 -14.93 11.79 -26.54
N SER A 45 -15.99 11.63 -25.77
CA SER A 45 -17.15 10.82 -26.15
C SER A 45 -18.40 11.68 -26.28
N THR A 46 -19.34 11.20 -27.08
CA THR A 46 -20.60 11.90 -27.39
C THR A 46 -21.48 12.15 -26.17
N GLN A 47 -21.28 11.41 -25.07
CA GLN A 47 -22.02 11.58 -23.80
C GLN A 47 -21.39 12.58 -22.84
N LEU A 48 -20.13 12.97 -23.04
CA LEU A 48 -19.45 14.00 -22.25
C LEU A 48 -19.67 15.41 -22.83
N ARG A 49 -20.66 15.58 -23.73
CA ARG A 49 -21.00 16.89 -24.30
C ARG A 49 -21.73 17.81 -23.32
N ASP A 50 -22.52 17.23 -22.41
CA ASP A 50 -23.23 17.96 -21.35
C ASP A 50 -22.55 17.81 -19.99
N PHE A 51 -21.23 17.66 -20.02
CA PHE A 51 -20.47 17.34 -18.84
C PHE A 51 -20.43 18.51 -17.87
N ASN A 52 -21.02 18.33 -16.70
CA ASN A 52 -20.95 19.31 -15.63
C ASN A 52 -19.53 19.31 -15.05
N LEU A 53 -18.85 20.46 -15.07
CA LEU A 53 -17.49 20.61 -14.54
C LEU A 53 -17.36 20.09 -13.09
N SER A 54 -18.46 20.13 -12.31
CA SER A 54 -18.49 19.61 -10.95
C SER A 54 -18.21 18.11 -10.85
N SER A 55 -18.50 17.31 -11.88
CA SER A 55 -18.36 15.85 -11.86
C SER A 55 -16.92 15.37 -12.03
N VAL A 56 -15.98 16.22 -12.42
CA VAL A 56 -14.53 15.90 -12.52
C VAL A 56 -13.65 16.81 -11.69
N THR A 57 -14.25 17.78 -11.01
CA THR A 57 -13.51 18.69 -10.13
C THR A 57 -12.73 17.92 -9.06
N GLY A 58 -11.52 18.38 -8.75
CA GLY A 58 -10.66 17.71 -7.78
C GLY A 58 -10.00 16.44 -8.33
N ASN A 59 -9.62 16.46 -9.61
CA ASN A 59 -8.72 15.50 -10.29
C ASN A 59 -7.64 16.27 -11.07
N ASN A 60 -6.66 15.58 -11.63
CA ASN A 60 -5.59 16.14 -12.45
C ASN A 60 -5.81 15.90 -13.96
N LEU A 61 -7.06 16.06 -14.41
CA LEU A 61 -7.48 15.81 -15.80
C LEU A 61 -7.21 17.02 -16.71
N CYS A 62 -6.97 16.74 -17.99
CA CYS A 62 -6.72 17.75 -19.03
C CYS A 62 -7.53 17.46 -20.30
N GLY A 63 -7.56 18.41 -21.25
CA GLY A 63 -8.29 18.29 -22.52
C GLY A 63 -9.72 18.86 -22.47
N PRO A 64 -10.36 19.09 -23.63
CA PRO A 64 -11.69 19.71 -23.70
C PRO A 64 -12.76 18.88 -22.96
N PRO A 65 -13.68 19.48 -22.18
CA PRO A 65 -13.98 20.92 -22.04
C PRO A 65 -13.14 21.67 -20.99
N LEU A 66 -12.11 21.06 -20.40
CA LEU A 66 -11.24 21.74 -19.43
C LEU A 66 -10.28 22.71 -20.13
N THR A 67 -9.89 23.78 -19.42
CA THR A 67 -8.91 24.78 -19.89
C THR A 67 -7.46 24.28 -19.84
N ASN A 68 -7.20 23.16 -19.16
CA ASN A 68 -5.87 22.60 -19.00
C ASN A 68 -5.47 21.83 -20.26
N SER A 69 -4.45 22.31 -20.97
CA SER A 69 -3.89 21.63 -22.14
C SER A 69 -3.04 20.43 -21.72
N CYS A 70 -3.30 19.27 -22.31
CA CYS A 70 -2.40 18.11 -22.22
C CYS A 70 -1.16 18.41 -23.08
N ASN A 71 -0.11 18.99 -22.49
CA ASN A 71 1.13 19.23 -23.23
C ASN A 71 1.87 17.89 -23.41
N ASN A 72 1.72 17.30 -24.60
CA ASN A 72 2.67 16.31 -25.08
C ASN A 72 4.04 16.98 -25.20
N LYS A 73 4.90 16.83 -24.20
CA LYS A 73 6.33 16.99 -24.42
C LYS A 73 6.77 15.81 -25.28
N GLY A 74 7.19 16.14 -26.50
CA GLY A 74 7.63 15.18 -27.49
C GLY A 74 8.88 14.41 -27.08
N ASP A 75 9.14 13.38 -27.89
CA ASP A 75 10.38 12.66 -28.11
C ASP A 75 11.62 13.26 -27.42
N GLY A 76 12.10 12.53 -26.41
CA GLY A 76 13.31 12.81 -25.65
C GLY A 76 13.67 11.63 -24.75
N GLU A 77 14.45 10.71 -25.32
CA GLU A 77 15.64 10.07 -24.74
C GLU A 77 15.80 10.02 -23.20
N TYR A 78 15.98 8.79 -22.69
CA TYR A 78 16.43 8.39 -21.34
C TYR A 78 15.79 9.15 -20.16
N GLN A 79 14.75 8.55 -19.57
CA GLN A 79 14.39 8.81 -18.18
C GLN A 79 14.65 7.53 -17.38
N ASP A 80 15.59 7.65 -16.45
CA ASP A 80 15.82 6.71 -15.37
C ASP A 80 14.50 6.26 -14.74
N ASP A 81 14.45 4.98 -14.34
CA ASP A 81 13.48 4.45 -13.39
C ASP A 81 13.51 5.30 -12.10
N GLU A 82 12.78 6.43 -12.07
CA GLU A 82 12.24 6.97 -10.84
C GLU A 82 11.02 6.12 -10.53
N GLY A 83 11.30 5.05 -9.77
CA GLY A 83 10.29 4.18 -9.22
C GLY A 83 9.17 4.99 -8.61
N ASP A 84 7.95 4.56 -8.94
CA ASP A 84 6.72 4.96 -8.27
C ASP A 84 7.02 5.26 -6.79
N GLU A 85 6.61 6.45 -6.33
CA GLU A 85 6.27 6.67 -4.93
C GLU A 85 5.10 5.73 -4.58
N SER A 86 5.38 4.43 -4.56
CA SER A 86 4.76 3.53 -3.63
C SER A 86 5.04 4.14 -2.28
N GLU A 87 4.00 4.69 -1.65
CA GLU A 87 4.05 5.04 -0.24
C GLU A 87 4.68 3.85 0.45
N ILE A 88 5.95 3.99 0.86
CA ILE A 88 6.68 2.90 1.47
C ILE A 88 5.88 2.55 2.72
N GLU A 89 5.16 1.43 2.67
CA GLU A 89 4.47 0.94 3.83
C GLU A 89 5.56 0.67 4.85
N TRP A 90 5.70 1.55 5.85
CA TRP A 90 6.73 1.45 6.88
C TRP A 90 6.74 0.07 7.54
N VAL A 91 5.60 -0.62 7.52
CA VAL A 91 5.46 -2.05 7.87
C VAL A 91 6.44 -2.94 7.09
N TYR A 92 6.53 -2.82 5.76
CA TYR A 92 7.47 -3.59 4.93
C TYR A 92 8.93 -3.28 5.26
N VAL A 93 9.24 -2.02 5.55
CA VAL A 93 10.60 -1.62 5.99
C VAL A 93 10.95 -2.25 7.33
N PHE A 94 10.07 -2.16 8.33
CA PHE A 94 10.31 -2.78 9.63
C PHE A 94 10.39 -4.31 9.53
N VAL A 95 9.55 -4.93 8.71
CA VAL A 95 9.55 -6.39 8.49
C VAL A 95 10.82 -6.84 7.80
N SER A 96 11.25 -6.16 6.73
CA SER A 96 12.47 -6.51 5.99
C SER A 96 13.74 -6.28 6.82
N LEU A 97 13.81 -5.19 7.59
CA LEU A 97 14.90 -4.95 8.54
C LEU A 97 14.92 -6.01 9.65
N GLY A 98 13.75 -6.36 10.20
CA GLY A 98 13.63 -7.41 11.21
C GLY A 98 14.08 -8.78 10.69
N TYR A 99 13.66 -9.14 9.48
CA TYR A 99 14.03 -10.40 8.84
C TYR A 99 15.53 -10.48 8.55
N THR A 100 16.14 -9.41 8.02
CA THR A 100 17.56 -9.39 7.69
C THR A 100 18.45 -9.43 8.94
N VAL A 101 18.11 -8.64 9.98
CA VAL A 101 18.84 -8.65 11.26
C VAL A 101 18.62 -9.99 12.00
N GLY A 102 17.39 -10.50 12.02
CA GLY A 102 17.06 -11.76 12.68
C GLY A 102 17.73 -12.97 12.02
N LEU A 103 17.65 -13.07 10.68
CA LEU A 103 18.27 -14.16 9.93
C LEU A 103 19.80 -14.09 10.00
N SER A 104 20.40 -12.89 9.88
CA SER A 104 21.85 -12.73 10.05
C SER A 104 22.30 -13.07 11.47
N GLY A 105 21.56 -12.66 12.51
CA GLY A 105 21.81 -13.05 13.90
C GLY A 105 21.73 -14.57 14.09
N PHE A 106 20.70 -15.21 13.53
CA PHE A 106 20.54 -16.66 13.60
C PHE A 106 21.65 -17.42 12.86
N LEU A 107 22.03 -16.97 11.66
CA LEU A 107 23.10 -17.59 10.89
C LEU A 107 24.49 -17.37 11.51
N THR A 108 24.76 -16.16 12.01
CA THR A 108 26.03 -15.84 12.69
C THR A 108 26.15 -16.60 14.01
N THR A 109 25.08 -16.67 14.80
CA THR A 109 25.06 -17.49 16.02
C THR A 109 25.30 -18.96 15.66
N LEU A 110 24.59 -19.54 14.69
CA LEU A 110 24.82 -20.93 14.25
C LEU A 110 26.25 -21.17 13.74
N TYR A 111 26.83 -20.22 13.00
CA TYR A 111 28.21 -20.30 12.51
C TYR A 111 29.23 -20.30 13.67
N PHE A 112 29.05 -19.43 14.67
CA PHE A 112 29.91 -19.36 15.86
C PHE A 112 29.67 -20.52 16.86
N LEU A 113 28.43 -21.01 16.97
CA LEU A 113 28.03 -22.18 17.75
C LEU A 113 28.70 -23.48 17.25
N LYS A 114 29.26 -23.49 16.03
CA LYS A 114 29.88 -24.69 15.45
C LYS A 114 31.14 -25.15 16.20
N SER A 115 31.82 -24.32 17.01
CA SER A 115 33.14 -24.69 17.53
C SER A 115 33.38 -24.60 19.04
N SER A 116 32.85 -23.62 19.80
CA SER A 116 33.24 -23.52 21.23
C SER A 116 32.20 -22.94 22.20
N TRP A 117 31.21 -22.19 21.73
CA TRP A 117 30.25 -21.50 22.63
C TRP A 117 28.88 -22.17 22.74
N ARG A 118 28.68 -23.31 22.06
CA ARG A 118 27.40 -24.03 22.07
C ARG A 118 26.93 -24.38 23.47
N TYR A 119 27.84 -24.86 24.31
CA TYR A 119 27.52 -25.26 25.68
C TYR A 119 27.14 -24.05 26.54
N ALA A 120 27.93 -22.97 26.49
CA ALA A 120 27.65 -21.73 27.23
C ALA A 120 26.32 -21.07 26.82
N TYR A 121 25.95 -21.16 25.54
CA TYR A 121 24.67 -20.65 25.06
C TYR A 121 23.47 -21.47 25.59
N TYR A 122 23.55 -22.79 25.57
CA TYR A 122 22.50 -23.64 26.14
C TYR A 122 22.38 -23.46 27.65
N GLU A 123 23.50 -23.39 28.36
CA GLU A 123 23.52 -23.15 29.81
C GLU A 123 22.88 -21.82 30.18
N PHE A 124 23.17 -20.76 29.42
CA PHE A 124 22.54 -19.45 29.62
C PHE A 124 21.03 -19.46 29.30
N LEU A 125 20.62 -20.12 28.22
CA LEU A 125 19.20 -20.23 27.87
C LEU A 125 18.42 -21.03 28.92
N GLU A 126 19.00 -22.13 29.41
CA GLU A 126 18.41 -22.94 30.48
C GLU A 126 18.26 -22.13 31.77
N ASP A 127 19.26 -21.33 32.15
CA ASP A 127 19.20 -20.46 33.34
C ASP A 127 18.11 -19.38 33.24
N ILE A 128 17.97 -18.75 32.07
CA ILE A 128 16.87 -17.81 31.80
C ILE A 128 15.52 -18.52 31.92
N TRP A 129 15.41 -19.70 31.33
CA TRP A 129 14.14 -20.44 31.28
C TRP A 129 13.69 -20.88 32.67
N ASP A 130 14.61 -21.36 33.50
CA ASP A 130 14.33 -21.74 34.88
C ASP A 130 13.94 -20.54 35.74
N THR A 131 14.63 -19.41 35.59
CA THR A 131 14.29 -18.17 36.28
C THR A 131 12.88 -17.70 35.91
N PHE A 132 12.55 -17.72 34.63
CA PHE A 132 11.24 -17.35 34.13
C PHE A 132 10.15 -18.33 34.59
N TYR A 133 10.42 -19.63 34.52
CA TYR A 133 9.52 -20.69 34.98
C TYR A 133 9.20 -20.54 36.45
N VAL A 134 10.21 -20.36 37.32
CA VAL A 134 10.03 -20.15 38.75
C VAL A 134 9.26 -18.87 39.03
N TYR A 135 9.58 -17.77 38.34
CA TYR A 135 8.85 -16.51 38.48
C TYR A 135 7.37 -16.68 38.12
N LEU A 136 7.07 -17.27 36.97
CA LEU A 136 5.70 -17.54 36.54
C LEU A 136 4.98 -18.49 37.50
N TYR A 137 5.63 -19.57 37.92
CA TYR A 137 5.07 -20.54 38.84
C TYR A 137 4.72 -19.91 40.20
N VAL A 138 5.61 -19.10 40.78
CA VAL A 138 5.38 -18.40 42.05
C VAL A 138 4.28 -17.34 41.90
N LYS A 139 4.30 -16.56 40.81
CA LYS A 139 3.30 -15.54 40.51
C LYS A 139 1.92 -16.17 40.33
N TRP A 140 1.83 -17.28 39.61
CA TRP A 140 0.61 -18.04 39.43
C TRP A 140 0.10 -18.65 40.74
N ARG A 141 0.99 -19.23 41.57
CA ARG A 141 0.61 -19.72 42.91
C ARG A 141 0.09 -18.63 43.83
N ARG A 142 0.68 -17.42 43.80
CA ARG A 142 0.18 -16.27 44.56
C ARG A 142 -1.19 -15.83 44.05
N PHE A 143 -1.35 -15.70 42.73
CA PHE A 143 -2.63 -15.35 42.12
C PHE A 143 -3.74 -16.33 42.50
N LYS A 144 -3.45 -17.64 42.49
CA LYS A 144 -4.42 -18.69 42.88
C LYS A 144 -4.86 -18.61 44.34
N ARG A 145 -4.02 -18.12 45.27
CA ARG A 145 -4.37 -17.94 46.69
C ARG A 145 -5.21 -16.70 46.98
N THR A 146 -5.17 -15.70 46.10
CA THR A 146 -5.99 -14.49 46.24
C THR A 146 -7.41 -14.68 45.71
N PHE A 147 -7.62 -15.70 44.86
CA PHE A 147 -8.88 -15.95 44.14
C PHE A 147 -9.58 -17.28 44.47
N GLY A 148 -9.10 -18.04 45.46
CA GLY A 148 -9.74 -19.27 45.96
C GLY A 148 -9.65 -19.36 47.47
#